data_AF-A0AAX2LPX5-F1
#
_entry.id   AF-A0AAX2LPX5-F1
#
_cell.length_a   1.000
_cell.length_b   1.000
_cell.length_c   1.000
_cell.angle_alpha   90.00
_cell.angle_beta   90.00
_cell.angle_gamma   90.00
#
_symmetry.space_group_name_H-M   'P 1'
#
loop_
_entity.id
_entity.type
_entity.pdbx_description
1 polymer ?
#
loop_
_entity_poly.entity_id
_entity_poly.type
_entity_poly.pdbx_seq_one_letter_code
_entity_poly.pdbx_strand_id
1 'polypeptide(L)'
;MPLSIVSAIIFNEQGGLIIALWFAIAIGLTGFGAVRRFREELSWLHGETTGIIVEFEESVRYEQAGESITDREYYYTPIIEYTWEDTVYRTETLVGYGPNALRLSGRNVGDEVVLRVPIECPEQAREKTFFSVYVHLFIGIVSCSLSLGLIWMIVLMPRPI
;
A
#
# COMPACT_ATOMS: atom_id res chain seq x y z
N MET A 1 4.22 -20.50 11.75
CA MET A 1 4.54 -19.76 12.99
C MET A 1 4.95 -20.71 14.13
N PRO A 2 4.14 -21.66 14.64
CA PRO A 2 4.59 -22.50 15.77
C PRO A 2 5.64 -23.55 15.38
N LEU A 3 5.49 -24.22 14.23
CA LEU A 3 6.39 -25.33 13.86
C LEU A 3 7.83 -24.89 13.60
N SER A 4 8.05 -23.75 12.94
CA SER A 4 9.39 -23.25 12.58
C SER A 4 10.19 -22.79 13.80
N ILE A 5 9.52 -22.19 14.79
CA ILE A 5 10.13 -21.81 16.08
C ILE A 5 10.48 -23.07 16.87
N VAL A 6 9.57 -24.04 16.93
CA VAL A 6 9.79 -25.34 17.61
C VAL A 6 10.94 -26.12 16.96
N SER A 7 10.98 -26.21 15.63
CA SER A 7 12.08 -26.86 14.89
C SER A 7 13.42 -26.16 15.11
N ALA A 8 13.44 -24.83 15.24
CA ALA A 8 14.66 -24.09 15.48
C ALA A 8 15.21 -24.27 16.91
N ILE A 9 14.33 -24.45 17.89
CA ILE A 9 14.70 -24.75 19.28
C ILE A 9 15.19 -26.20 19.41
N ILE A 10 14.60 -27.15 18.67
CA ILE A 10 14.98 -28.57 18.69
C ILE A 10 16.31 -28.82 17.96
N PHE A 11 16.54 -28.14 16.83
CA PHE A 11 17.77 -28.27 16.04
C PHE A 11 18.69 -27.08 16.26
N ASN A 12 19.31 -26.98 17.45
CA ASN A 12 20.08 -25.82 17.90
C ASN A 12 21.21 -25.38 16.93
N GLU A 13 21.82 -26.32 16.19
CA GLU A 13 22.88 -26.03 15.20
C GLU A 13 22.36 -25.55 13.84
N GLN A 14 21.09 -25.83 13.51
CA GLN A 14 20.48 -25.51 12.21
C GLN A 14 19.26 -24.59 12.35
N GLY A 15 18.87 -24.22 13.57
CA GLY A 15 17.65 -23.48 13.84
C GLY A 15 17.64 -22.09 13.24
N GLY A 16 18.81 -21.44 13.19
CA GLY A 16 18.98 -20.17 12.48
C GLY A 16 18.70 -20.28 10.98
N LEU A 17 19.11 -21.38 10.32
CA LEU A 17 18.82 -21.64 8.92
C LEU A 17 17.33 -21.88 8.68
N ILE A 18 16.69 -22.67 9.55
CA ILE A 18 15.26 -23.00 9.45
C ILE A 18 14.42 -21.73 9.58
N ILE A 19 14.74 -20.86 10.54
CA ILE A 19 14.05 -19.57 10.73
C ILE A 19 14.28 -18.67 9.52
N ALA A 20 15.53 -18.51 9.08
CA ALA A 20 15.87 -17.60 7.99
C ALA A 20 15.25 -18.03 6.65
N LEU A 21 15.20 -19.34 6.36
CA LEU A 21 14.52 -19.88 5.18
C LEU A 21 13.01 -19.64 5.25
N TRP A 22 12.39 -19.82 6.42
CA TRP A 22 10.97 -19.57 6.61
C TRP A 22 10.62 -18.10 6.39
N PHE A 23 11.45 -17.19 6.90
CA PHE A 23 11.33 -15.75 6.64
C PHE A 23 11.50 -15.40 5.16
N ALA A 24 12.48 -15.99 4.49
CA ALA A 24 12.69 -15.77 3.06
C ALA A 24 11.47 -16.23 2.23
N ILE A 25 10.87 -17.37 2.56
CA ILE A 25 9.65 -17.87 1.91
C ILE A 25 8.47 -16.93 2.17
N ALA A 26 8.26 -16.50 3.43
CA ALA A 26 7.17 -15.61 3.78
C ALA A 26 7.28 -14.26 3.04
N ILE A 27 8.48 -13.66 3.01
CA ILE A 27 8.75 -12.42 2.27
C ILE A 27 8.55 -12.61 0.76
N GLY A 28 9.00 -13.75 0.21
CA GLY A 28 8.80 -14.09 -1.20
C GLY A 28 7.32 -14.22 -1.57
N LEU A 29 6.50 -14.85 -0.73
CA LEU A 29 5.05 -14.94 -0.92
C LEU A 29 4.37 -13.58 -0.87
N THR A 30 4.78 -12.70 0.06
CA THR A 30 4.29 -11.31 0.11
C THR A 30 4.64 -10.55 -1.17
N GLY A 31 5.87 -10.70 -1.67
CA GLY A 31 6.30 -10.10 -2.93
C GLY A 31 5.48 -10.60 -4.11
N PHE A 32 5.23 -11.91 -4.19
CA PHE A 32 4.40 -12.51 -5.25
C PHE A 32 2.94 -12.01 -5.19
N GLY A 33 2.36 -11.89 -3.99
CA GLY A 33 1.03 -11.32 -3.79
C GLY A 33 0.94 -9.86 -4.25
N ALA A 34 1.96 -9.05 -3.98
CA ALA A 34 2.03 -7.67 -4.44
C ALA A 34 2.14 -7.56 -5.97
N VAL A 35 2.95 -8.42 -6.61
CA VAL A 35 3.03 -8.48 -8.08
C VAL A 35 1.70 -8.92 -8.71
N ARG A 36 0.98 -9.86 -8.08
CA ARG A 36 -0.35 -10.26 -8.54
C ARG A 36 -1.34 -9.09 -8.47
N ARG A 37 -1.38 -8.37 -7.35
CA ARG A 37 -2.18 -7.14 -7.19
C ARG A 37 -1.86 -6.11 -8.28
N PHE A 38 -0.58 -5.89 -8.55
CA PHE A 38 -0.14 -5.01 -9.64
C PHE A 38 -0.65 -5.45 -11.01
N ARG A 39 -0.64 -6.77 -11.32
CA ARG A 39 -1.21 -7.28 -12.58
C ARG A 39 -2.72 -7.10 -12.66
N GLU A 40 -3.44 -7.28 -11.55
CA GLU A 40 -4.88 -7.04 -11.48
C GLU A 40 -5.17 -5.54 -11.71
N GLU A 41 -4.39 -4.65 -11.08
CA GLU A 41 -4.47 -3.19 -11.29
C GLU A 41 -4.15 -2.75 -12.72
N LEU A 42 -3.31 -3.49 -13.45
CA LEU A 42 -2.97 -3.26 -14.87
C LEU A 42 -3.90 -3.96 -15.86
N SER A 43 -4.72 -4.90 -15.40
CA SER A 43 -5.60 -5.67 -16.27
C SER A 43 -6.82 -4.85 -16.70
N TRP A 44 -7.53 -5.34 -17.73
CA TRP A 44 -8.78 -4.79 -18.27
C TRP A 44 -9.94 -4.73 -17.26
N LEU A 45 -9.74 -5.15 -16.01
CA LEU A 45 -10.73 -5.11 -14.93
C LEU A 45 -10.98 -3.69 -14.39
N HIS A 46 -10.28 -2.70 -14.92
CA HIS A 46 -10.47 -1.31 -14.55
C HIS A 46 -10.76 -0.44 -15.78
N GLY A 47 -11.77 0.40 -15.66
CA GLY A 47 -12.03 1.50 -16.56
C GLY A 47 -11.39 2.80 -16.06
N GLU A 48 -11.41 3.82 -16.91
CA GLU A 48 -10.95 5.15 -16.57
C GLU A 48 -12.10 6.14 -16.79
N THR A 49 -12.30 7.04 -15.82
CA THR A 49 -13.28 8.12 -15.92
C THR A 49 -12.68 9.39 -15.30
N THR A 50 -13.32 10.52 -15.56
CA THR A 50 -12.95 11.79 -14.95
C THR A 50 -13.94 12.10 -13.83
N GLY A 51 -13.40 12.39 -12.65
CA GLY A 51 -14.17 12.88 -11.51
C GLY A 51 -13.83 14.34 -11.22
N ILE A 52 -14.66 14.99 -10.43
CA ILE A 52 -14.48 16.38 -9.98
C ILE A 52 -14.39 16.36 -8.45
N ILE A 53 -13.43 17.10 -7.90
CA ILE A 53 -13.36 17.33 -6.46
C ILE A 53 -14.54 18.22 -6.06
N VAL A 54 -15.47 17.69 -5.28
CA VAL A 54 -16.68 18.43 -4.84
C VAL A 54 -16.53 19.04 -3.46
N GLU A 55 -15.72 18.44 -2.60
CA GLU A 55 -15.55 18.86 -1.21
C GLU A 55 -14.21 18.36 -0.64
N PHE A 56 -13.76 18.99 0.44
CA PHE A 56 -12.69 18.46 1.29
C PHE A 56 -13.27 18.19 2.68
N GLU A 57 -13.24 16.94 3.11
CA GLU A 57 -13.58 16.58 4.47
C GLU A 57 -12.41 16.89 5.39
N GLU A 58 -12.66 17.71 6.42
CA GLU A 58 -11.67 18.06 7.44
C GLU A 58 -11.77 17.08 8.61
N SER A 59 -10.68 16.37 8.88
CA SER A 59 -10.52 15.49 10.04
C SER A 59 -9.42 16.01 10.96
N VAL A 60 -9.70 16.03 12.27
CA VAL A 60 -8.74 16.50 13.28
C VAL A 60 -8.23 15.31 14.06
N ARG A 61 -6.92 15.05 13.96
CA ARG A 61 -6.23 14.07 14.79
C ARG A 61 -5.63 14.78 15.99
N TYR A 62 -5.93 14.25 17.17
CA TYR A 62 -5.34 14.72 18.42
C TYR A 62 -4.17 13.79 18.76
N GLU A 63 -2.96 14.32 18.83
CA GLU A 63 -1.84 13.56 19.39
C GLU A 63 -1.84 13.68 20.92
N GLN A 64 -1.92 12.53 21.58
CA GLN A 64 -1.84 12.42 23.02
C GLN A 64 -0.36 12.30 23.42
N ALA A 65 0.26 13.42 23.77
CA ALA A 65 1.56 13.46 24.43
C ALA A 65 1.36 13.47 25.96
N GLY A 66 1.09 12.30 26.56
CA GLY A 66 0.86 12.18 28.00
C GLY A 66 -0.54 12.64 28.45
N GLU A 67 -0.64 13.37 29.58
CA GLU A 67 -1.92 13.82 30.18
C GLU A 67 -2.53 15.09 29.55
N SER A 68 -1.81 15.81 28.68
CA SER A 68 -2.34 16.99 27.98
C SER A 68 -2.43 16.78 26.47
N ILE A 69 -3.64 16.96 25.93
CA ILE A 69 -3.87 17.07 24.48
C ILE A 69 -3.18 18.36 24.04
N THR A 70 -2.03 18.26 23.38
CA THR A 70 -1.19 19.43 23.12
C THR A 70 -1.11 19.77 21.62
N ASP A 71 -1.17 18.77 20.72
CA ASP A 71 -1.09 19.02 19.29
C ASP A 71 -2.34 18.56 18.52
N ARG A 72 -2.85 19.47 17.67
CA ARG A 72 -3.97 19.23 16.76
C ARG A 72 -3.42 19.19 15.35
N GLU A 73 -3.49 18.01 14.73
CA GLU A 73 -3.16 17.86 13.32
C GLU A 73 -4.44 17.84 12.49
N TYR A 74 -4.54 18.76 11.55
CA TYR A 74 -5.65 18.86 10.61
C TYR A 74 -5.31 18.09 9.34
N TYR A 75 -6.25 17.29 8.85
CA TYR A 75 -6.13 16.53 7.62
C TYR A 75 -7.34 16.80 6.73
N TYR A 76 -7.10 17.07 5.47
CA TYR A 76 -8.13 17.35 4.46
C TYR A 76 -8.18 16.22 3.45
N THR A 77 -9.31 15.52 3.40
CA THR A 77 -9.54 14.41 2.49
C THR A 77 -10.46 14.86 1.34
N PRO A 78 -9.99 14.87 0.08
CA PRO A 78 -10.86 15.23 -1.03
C PRO A 78 -11.94 14.18 -1.27
N ILE A 79 -13.17 14.66 -1.44
CA ILE A 79 -14.33 13.90 -1.90
C ILE A 79 -14.47 14.16 -3.40
N ILE A 80 -14.46 13.08 -4.17
CA ILE A 80 -14.51 13.13 -5.64
C ILE A 80 -15.84 12.55 -6.10
N GLU A 81 -16.57 13.31 -6.90
CA GLU A 81 -17.78 12.87 -7.57
C GLU A 81 -17.47 12.50 -9.02
N TYR A 82 -17.93 11.35 -9.48
CA TYR A 82 -17.69 10.87 -10.84
C TYR A 82 -18.88 10.09 -11.37
N THR A 83 -19.00 10.02 -12.69
CA THR A 83 -20.04 9.22 -13.36
C THR A 83 -19.42 7.97 -13.97
N TRP A 84 -20.07 6.83 -13.74
CA TRP A 84 -19.72 5.54 -14.32
C TRP A 84 -21.01 4.84 -14.77
N GLU A 85 -21.10 4.46 -16.05
CA GLU A 85 -22.30 3.82 -16.63
C GLU A 85 -23.62 4.52 -16.25
N ASP A 86 -23.69 5.83 -16.49
CA ASP A 86 -24.83 6.71 -16.18
C ASP A 86 -25.23 6.81 -14.69
N THR A 87 -24.41 6.27 -13.78
CA THR A 87 -24.61 6.36 -12.33
C THR A 87 -23.56 7.27 -11.70
N VAL A 88 -23.99 8.16 -10.81
CA VAL A 88 -23.10 9.07 -10.07
C VAL A 88 -22.64 8.41 -8.80
N TYR A 89 -21.32 8.40 -8.60
CA TYR A 89 -20.66 7.86 -7.43
C TYR A 89 -19.86 8.95 -6.72
N ARG A 90 -19.69 8.77 -5.41
CA ARG A 90 -18.78 9.58 -4.59
C ARG A 90 -17.76 8.66 -3.95
N THR A 91 -16.50 9.05 -4.02
CA THR A 91 -15.42 8.37 -3.32
C THR A 91 -14.57 9.38 -2.58
N GLU A 92 -14.19 9.02 -1.36
CA GLU A 92 -13.13 9.70 -0.64
C GLU A 92 -11.78 9.14 -1.10
N THR A 93 -10.77 10.01 -1.17
CA THR A 93 -9.41 9.51 -1.37
C THR A 93 -8.87 8.92 -0.08
N LEU A 94 -8.04 7.89 -0.18
CA LEU A 94 -7.37 7.28 0.98
C LEU A 94 -6.27 8.18 1.59
N VAL A 95 -5.99 9.33 0.98
CA VAL A 95 -4.87 10.21 1.36
C VAL A 95 -5.41 11.53 1.87
N GLY A 96 -5.43 11.70 3.19
CA GLY A 96 -5.65 12.98 3.84
C GLY A 96 -4.40 13.86 3.73
N TYR A 97 -4.57 15.10 3.31
CA TYR A 97 -3.50 16.08 3.20
C TYR A 97 -3.44 16.95 4.46
N GLY A 98 -2.27 17.05 5.11
CA GLY A 98 -2.04 18.12 6.08
C GLY A 98 -2.16 19.51 5.43
N PRO A 99 -2.27 20.61 6.20
CA PRO A 99 -2.59 21.94 5.65
C PRO A 99 -1.53 22.42 4.65
N ASN A 100 -0.26 22.18 4.96
CA ASN A 100 0.86 22.52 4.09
C ASN A 100 0.90 21.65 2.83
N ALA A 101 0.59 20.36 2.95
CA ALA A 101 0.57 19.43 1.84
C ALA A 101 -0.57 19.74 0.86
N LEU A 102 -1.75 20.12 1.38
CA LEU A 102 -2.89 20.55 0.58
C LEU A 102 -2.52 21.81 -0.22
N ARG A 103 -1.95 22.81 0.45
CA ARG A 103 -1.50 24.05 -0.20
C ARG A 103 -0.43 23.82 -1.27
N LEU A 104 0.49 22.88 -1.04
CA LEU A 104 1.51 22.50 -2.03
C LEU A 104 0.95 21.68 -3.18
N SER A 105 -0.10 20.88 -2.94
CA SER A 105 -0.77 20.10 -3.98
C SER A 105 -1.46 21.00 -5.02
N GLY A 106 -1.87 22.21 -4.60
CA GLY A 106 -2.58 23.16 -5.44
C GLY A 106 -4.02 22.75 -5.77
N ARG A 107 -4.52 21.67 -5.18
CA ARG A 107 -5.87 21.15 -5.45
C ARG A 107 -6.95 22.01 -4.83
N ASN A 108 -7.98 22.28 -5.62
CA ASN A 108 -9.15 23.02 -5.20
C ASN A 108 -10.44 22.24 -5.54
N VAL A 109 -11.53 22.68 -4.91
CA VAL A 109 -12.88 22.22 -5.30
C VAL A 109 -13.14 22.68 -6.74
N GLY A 110 -13.64 21.77 -7.56
CA GLY A 110 -13.86 21.97 -8.99
C GLY A 110 -12.73 21.44 -9.88
N ASP A 111 -11.59 21.01 -9.31
CA ASP A 111 -10.52 20.42 -10.11
C ASP A 111 -10.93 19.03 -10.63
N GLU A 112 -10.58 18.76 -11.88
CA GLU A 112 -10.76 17.46 -12.52
C GLU A 112 -9.63 16.50 -12.14
N VAL A 113 -9.99 15.27 -11.82
CA VAL A 113 -9.07 14.20 -11.47
C VAL A 113 -9.41 12.94 -12.26
N VAL A 114 -8.37 12.26 -12.74
CA VAL A 114 -8.55 11.00 -13.46
C VAL A 114 -8.67 9.87 -12.45
N LEU A 115 -9.79 9.15 -12.51
CA LEU A 115 -10.07 8.01 -11.67
C LEU A 115 -9.93 6.72 -12.46
N ARG A 116 -9.45 5.69 -11.77
CA ARG A 116 -9.50 4.30 -12.20
C ARG A 116 -10.61 3.60 -11.44
N VAL A 117 -11.59 3.06 -12.17
CA VAL A 117 -12.82 2.47 -11.63
C VAL A 117 -12.78 0.96 -11.84
N PRO A 118 -12.81 0.13 -10.78
CA PRO A 118 -12.95 -1.32 -10.93
C PRO A 118 -14.32 -1.65 -11.54
N ILE A 119 -14.35 -2.45 -12.60
CA ILE A 119 -15.59 -2.78 -13.33
C ILE A 119 -16.60 -3.52 -12.42
N GLU A 120 -16.12 -4.43 -11.57
CA GLU A 120 -17.00 -5.22 -10.69
C GLU A 120 -17.45 -4.45 -9.44
N CYS A 121 -16.72 -3.40 -9.04
CA CYS A 121 -16.94 -2.66 -7.80
C CYS A 121 -16.65 -1.17 -8.03
N PRO A 122 -17.54 -0.44 -8.73
CA PRO A 122 -17.29 0.95 -9.12
C PRO A 122 -17.05 1.85 -7.90
N GLU A 123 -17.71 1.59 -6.77
CA GLU A 123 -17.55 2.31 -5.50
C GLU A 123 -16.10 2.38 -5.01
N GLN A 124 -15.24 1.43 -5.40
CA GLN A 124 -13.83 1.39 -5.01
C GLN A 124 -12.92 2.15 -5.99
N ALA A 125 -13.45 3.14 -6.71
CA ALA A 125 -12.66 3.98 -7.60
C ALA A 125 -11.51 4.65 -6.85
N ARG A 126 -10.36 4.72 -7.51
CA ARG A 126 -9.15 5.33 -6.96
C ARG A 126 -8.59 6.32 -7.94
N GLU A 127 -7.96 7.35 -7.41
CA GLU A 127 -7.25 8.29 -8.25
C GLU A 127 -6.08 7.62 -8.97
N LYS A 128 -5.99 7.84 -10.28
CA LYS A 128 -4.92 7.31 -11.14
C LYS A 128 -3.65 8.14 -10.95
N THR A 129 -2.96 7.92 -9.84
CA THR A 129 -1.61 8.44 -9.63
C THR A 129 -0.56 7.41 -10.03
N PHE A 130 0.59 7.89 -10.54
CA PHE A 130 1.74 7.03 -10.84
C PHE A 130 2.13 6.18 -9.62
N PHE A 131 2.15 6.79 -8.43
CA PHE A 131 2.46 6.08 -7.19
C PHE A 131 1.43 4.98 -6.89
N SER A 132 0.13 5.25 -7.06
CA SER A 132 -0.91 4.24 -6.82
C SER A 132 -0.79 3.03 -7.75
N VAL A 133 -0.32 3.22 -8.99
CA VAL A 133 -0.16 2.12 -9.94
C VAL A 133 1.10 1.31 -9.64
N TYR A 134 2.22 1.94 -9.27
CA TYR A 134 3.51 1.24 -9.18
C TYR A 134 3.93 0.84 -7.76
N VAL A 135 3.21 1.25 -6.72
CA VAL A 135 3.56 0.90 -5.33
C VAL A 135 3.59 -0.61 -5.10
N HIS A 136 2.62 -1.35 -5.63
CA HIS A 136 2.57 -2.81 -5.51
C HIS A 136 3.70 -3.50 -6.27
N LEU A 137 4.07 -2.96 -7.44
CA LEU A 137 5.25 -3.44 -8.17
C LEU A 137 6.53 -3.20 -7.37
N PHE A 138 6.70 -2.02 -6.80
CA PHE A 138 7.85 -1.68 -5.98
C PHE A 138 7.98 -2.60 -4.76
N ILE A 139 6.89 -2.79 -4.01
CA ILE A 139 6.83 -3.74 -2.88
C ILE A 139 7.19 -5.15 -3.33
N GLY A 140 6.68 -5.57 -4.49
CA GLY A 140 7.00 -6.85 -5.12
C GLY A 140 8.49 -7.02 -5.41
N ILE A 141 9.10 -6.06 -6.10
CA ILE A 141 10.53 -6.07 -6.46
C ILE A 141 11.40 -6.10 -5.20
N VAL A 142 11.14 -5.23 -4.23
CA VAL A 142 11.92 -5.14 -2.99
C VAL A 142 11.80 -6.44 -2.20
N SER A 143 10.59 -6.97 -2.05
CA SER A 143 10.34 -8.21 -1.29
C SER A 143 10.97 -9.43 -1.97
N CYS A 144 10.83 -9.58 -3.29
CA CYS A 144 11.51 -10.65 -4.03
C CYS A 144 13.04 -10.52 -3.96
N SER A 145 13.58 -9.31 -4.03
CA SER A 145 15.02 -9.07 -3.91
C SER A 145 15.55 -9.42 -2.53
N LEU A 146 14.84 -9.05 -1.46
CA LEU A 146 15.18 -9.41 -0.07
C LEU A 146 15.10 -10.93 0.14
N SER A 147 14.06 -11.58 -0.37
CA SER A 147 13.91 -13.04 -0.30
C SER A 147 15.08 -13.75 -0.99
N LEU A 148 15.44 -13.33 -2.22
CA LEU A 148 16.58 -13.87 -2.96
C LEU A 148 17.90 -13.60 -2.25
N GLY A 149 18.09 -12.40 -1.69
CA GLY A 149 19.29 -12.04 -0.93
C GLY A 149 19.46 -12.90 0.33
N LEU A 150 18.37 -13.17 1.05
CA LEU A 150 18.39 -14.07 2.20
C LEU A 150 18.74 -15.50 1.78
N ILE A 151 18.13 -16.02 0.72
CA ILE A 151 18.44 -17.37 0.20
C ILE A 151 19.90 -17.43 -0.25
N TRP A 152 20.41 -16.39 -0.93
CA TRP A 152 21.81 -16.31 -1.35
C TRP A 152 22.77 -16.34 -0.15
N MET A 153 22.52 -15.53 0.89
CA MET A 153 23.34 -15.55 2.11
C MET A 153 23.32 -16.91 2.82
N ILE A 154 22.18 -17.61 2.77
CA ILE A 154 21.99 -18.90 3.43
C ILE A 154 22.67 -20.05 2.66
N VAL A 155 22.61 -20.03 1.33
CA VAL A 155 22.99 -21.17 0.47
C VAL A 155 24.37 -21.00 -0.17
N LEU A 156 24.80 -19.77 -0.47
CA LEU A 156 25.97 -19.48 -1.32
C LEU A 156 27.14 -18.80 -0.59
N MET A 157 26.99 -18.39 0.66
CA MET A 157 28.10 -17.85 1.45
C MET A 157 28.86 -19.01 2.13
N PRO A 158 30.17 -19.20 1.86
CA PRO A 158 30.96 -20.23 2.54
C PRO A 158 31.02 -19.90 4.04
N ARG A 159 30.66 -20.88 4.88
CA ARG A 159 30.87 -20.77 6.32
C ARG A 159 32.38 -20.70 6.58
N PRO A 160 32.89 -19.67 7.28
CA PRO A 160 34.28 -19.70 7.74
C PRO A 160 34.44 -20.92 8.65
N ILE A 161 35.41 -21.76 8.31
CA ILE A 161 35.87 -22.93 9.07
C ILE A 161 36.53 -22.45 10.36
#